data_AF-A0A7K5J9U2-F1
#
_entry.id   AF-A0A7K5J9U2-F1
#
_cell.length_a   1.000
_cell.length_b   1.000
_cell.length_c   1.000
_cell.angle_alpha   90.00
_cell.angle_beta   90.00
_cell.angle_gamma   90.00
#
_symmetry.space_group_name_H-M   'P 1'
#
loop_
_entity.id
_entity.type
_entity.pdbx_description
1 polymer ?
#
loop_
_entity_poly.entity_id
_entity_poly.type
_entity_poly.pdbx_seq_one_letter_code
_entity_poly.pdbx_strand_id
1 'polypeptide(L)'
;VAQWQAGLNEAWAELLELVATRAQELAAAHDLQRFRRDARQVLAQLRDKARQVPEELGRDLRAAEGLGRQDRAFGHAVTAVQEAAGRLAAAYAGPRAEELRAQEGAVAAAWAELRGRCQRRRRLLGDTVEQFRFLRAARDLRLWMDGMHLQLQARERPR
;
A
#
# COMPACT_ATOMS: atom_id res chain seq x y z
N VAL A 1 -23.66 52.53 37.81
CA VAL A 1 -23.41 51.11 38.19
C VAL A 1 -23.89 50.14 37.11
N ALA A 2 -25.17 50.19 36.68
CA ALA A 2 -25.72 49.28 35.66
C ALA A 2 -25.01 49.31 34.28
N GLN A 3 -24.67 50.49 33.74
CA GLN A 3 -23.95 50.60 32.46
C GLN A 3 -22.55 49.97 32.48
N TRP A 4 -21.84 50.09 33.61
CA TRP A 4 -20.50 49.51 33.76
C TRP A 4 -20.56 47.98 33.87
N GLN A 5 -21.55 47.46 34.61
CA GLN A 5 -21.79 46.01 34.68
C GLN A 5 -22.18 45.42 33.32
N ALA A 6 -23.01 46.12 32.54
CA ALA A 6 -23.39 45.70 31.20
C ALA A 6 -22.17 45.64 30.27
N GLY A 7 -21.33 46.68 30.25
CA GLY A 7 -20.12 46.70 29.42
C GLY A 7 -19.09 45.64 29.83
N LEU A 8 -18.96 45.33 31.12
CA LEU A 8 -18.10 44.25 31.59
C LEU A 8 -18.60 42.87 31.12
N ASN A 9 -19.91 42.64 31.19
CA ASN A 9 -20.51 41.38 30.72
C ASN A 9 -20.37 41.20 29.21
N GLU A 10 -20.50 42.29 28.43
CA GLU A 10 -20.32 42.29 26.98
C GLU A 10 -18.87 41.98 26.60
N ALA A 11 -17.89 42.68 27.18
CA ALA A 11 -16.47 42.42 26.94
C ALA A 11 -16.06 40.99 27.37
N TRP A 12 -16.66 40.47 28.44
CA TRP A 12 -16.44 39.09 28.86
C TRP A 12 -17.02 38.08 27.84
N ALA A 13 -18.22 38.34 27.31
CA ALA A 13 -18.82 37.50 26.28
C ALA A 13 -17.98 37.48 24.99
N GLU A 14 -17.52 38.65 24.53
CA GLU A 14 -16.62 38.76 23.36
C GLU A 14 -15.31 37.99 23.57
N LEU A 15 -14.71 38.08 24.76
CA LEU A 15 -13.50 37.34 25.09
C LEU A 15 -13.74 35.82 25.02
N LEU A 16 -14.88 35.34 25.54
CA LEU A 16 -15.23 33.92 25.48
C LEU A 16 -15.43 33.45 24.04
N GLU A 17 -16.08 34.23 23.19
CA GLU A 17 -16.24 33.93 21.76
C GLU A 17 -14.88 33.89 21.03
N LEU A 18 -13.98 34.84 21.33
CA LEU A 18 -12.65 34.88 20.74
C LEU A 18 -11.82 33.66 21.15
N VAL A 19 -11.87 33.28 22.43
CA VAL A 19 -11.18 32.08 22.93
C VAL A 19 -11.75 30.82 22.28
N ALA A 20 -13.07 30.72 22.14
CA ALA A 20 -13.72 29.58 21.49
C ALA A 20 -13.33 29.47 20.00
N THR A 21 -13.36 30.58 19.28
CA THR A 21 -12.92 30.64 17.87
C THR A 21 -11.46 30.23 17.73
N ARG A 22 -10.59 30.74 18.61
CA ARG A 22 -9.17 30.40 18.59
C ARG A 22 -8.93 28.91 18.87
N ALA A 23 -9.68 28.32 19.78
CA ALA A 23 -9.60 26.88 20.06
C ALA A 23 -9.98 26.05 18.83
N GLN A 24 -11.04 26.44 18.11
CA GLN A 24 -11.47 25.78 16.87
C GLN A 24 -10.41 25.87 15.76
N GLU A 25 -9.81 27.04 15.56
CA GLU A 25 -8.73 27.21 14.57
C GLU A 25 -7.52 26.33 14.86
N LEU A 26 -7.11 26.26 16.14
CA LEU A 26 -5.98 25.43 16.57
C LEU A 26 -6.27 23.94 16.37
N ALA A 27 -7.47 23.49 16.69
CA ALA A 27 -7.89 22.11 16.45
C ALA A 27 -7.85 21.77 14.95
N ALA A 28 -8.38 22.66 14.09
CA ALA A 28 -8.36 22.46 12.64
C ALA A 28 -6.92 22.42 12.08
N ALA A 29 -6.04 23.33 12.55
CA ALA A 29 -4.63 23.36 12.15
C ALA A 29 -3.89 22.08 12.59
N HIS A 30 -4.16 21.60 13.80
CA HIS A 30 -3.60 20.36 14.33
C HIS A 30 -4.02 19.16 13.48
N ASP A 31 -5.30 19.04 13.14
CA ASP A 31 -5.81 17.93 12.32
C ASP A 31 -5.20 17.92 10.92
N LEU A 32 -5.03 19.10 10.30
CA LEU A 32 -4.36 19.23 9.01
C LEU A 32 -2.88 18.79 9.07
N GLN A 33 -2.16 19.20 10.13
CA GLN A 33 -0.75 18.80 10.31
C GLN A 33 -0.61 17.30 10.55
N ARG A 34 -1.50 16.73 11.37
CA ARG A 34 -1.55 15.29 11.63
C ARG A 34 -1.78 14.52 10.33
N PHE A 35 -2.78 14.91 9.54
CA PHE A 35 -3.03 14.29 8.23
C PHE A 35 -1.80 14.34 7.32
N ARG A 36 -1.17 15.52 7.17
CA ARG A 36 0.02 15.69 6.33
C ARG A 36 1.16 14.79 6.76
N ARG A 37 1.38 14.63 8.07
CA ARG A 37 2.41 13.73 8.62
C ARG A 37 2.08 12.28 8.31
N ASP A 38 0.85 11.86 8.61
CA ASP A 38 0.43 10.46 8.46
C ASP A 38 0.45 10.05 6.97
N ALA A 39 -0.02 10.90 6.06
CA ALA A 39 0.04 10.68 4.61
C ALA A 39 1.49 10.57 4.09
N ARG A 40 2.40 11.44 4.56
CA ARG A 40 3.83 11.37 4.19
C ARG A 40 4.48 10.08 4.68
N GLN A 41 4.15 9.66 5.90
CA GLN A 41 4.67 8.41 6.47
C GLN A 41 4.21 7.21 5.64
N VAL A 42 2.91 7.12 5.33
CA VAL A 42 2.38 6.02 4.49
C VAL A 42 3.03 6.04 3.11
N LEU A 43 3.14 7.21 2.48
CA LEU A 43 3.78 7.36 1.17
C LEU A 43 5.25 6.87 1.17
N ALA A 44 6.02 7.24 2.20
CA ALA A 44 7.40 6.80 2.34
C ALA A 44 7.49 5.28 2.49
N GLN A 45 6.68 4.69 3.37
CA GLN A 45 6.65 3.24 3.57
C GLN A 45 6.28 2.48 2.29
N LEU A 46 5.30 2.98 1.52
CA LEU A 46 4.91 2.39 0.24
C LEU A 46 6.05 2.43 -0.77
N ARG A 47 6.73 3.58 -0.90
CA ARG A 47 7.87 3.75 -1.82
C ARG A 47 9.06 2.88 -1.44
N ASP A 48 9.38 2.82 -0.16
CA ASP A 48 10.47 1.98 0.34
C ASP A 48 10.18 0.51 0.10
N LYS A 49 8.92 0.08 0.30
CA LYS A 49 8.50 -1.28 -0.04
C LYS A 49 8.55 -1.54 -1.54
N ALA A 50 8.11 -0.61 -2.38
CA ALA A 50 8.18 -0.75 -3.83
C ALA A 50 9.62 -0.95 -4.34
N ARG A 51 10.60 -0.27 -3.72
CA ARG A 51 12.03 -0.46 -4.00
C ARG A 51 12.57 -1.81 -3.52
N GLN A 52 12.01 -2.35 -2.44
CA GLN A 52 12.41 -3.65 -1.91
C GLN A 52 11.84 -4.83 -2.70
N VAL A 53 10.84 -4.63 -3.56
CA VAL A 53 10.33 -5.68 -4.46
C VAL A 53 11.32 -5.86 -5.61
N PRO A 54 12.09 -6.97 -5.66
CA PRO A 54 13.08 -7.17 -6.72
C PRO A 54 12.39 -7.44 -8.06
N GLU A 55 12.95 -6.87 -9.13
CA GLU A 55 12.49 -7.09 -10.51
C GLU A 55 13.09 -8.37 -11.13
N GLU A 56 14.16 -8.91 -10.55
CA GLU A 56 14.86 -10.08 -11.07
C GLU A 56 14.16 -11.42 -10.73
N LEU A 57 14.37 -12.39 -11.62
CA LEU A 57 13.93 -13.79 -11.54
C LEU A 57 14.51 -14.50 -10.30
N GLY A 58 13.63 -15.13 -9.51
CA GLY A 58 14.02 -15.96 -8.35
C GLY A 58 14.32 -15.12 -7.10
N ARG A 59 13.88 -15.50 -5.90
CA ARG A 59 14.43 -16.67 -5.22
C ARG A 59 13.44 -17.41 -4.34
N ASP A 60 12.22 -16.90 -4.14
CA ASP A 60 11.33 -17.55 -3.18
C ASP A 60 9.85 -17.17 -3.39
N LEU A 61 9.01 -18.18 -3.61
CA LEU A 61 7.55 -18.05 -3.64
C LEU A 61 7.03 -17.56 -2.28
N ARG A 62 7.66 -18.00 -1.20
CA ARG A 62 7.32 -17.60 0.18
C ARG A 62 7.50 -16.10 0.43
N ALA A 63 8.52 -15.49 -0.17
CA ALA A 63 8.71 -14.04 -0.10
C ALA A 63 7.59 -13.29 -0.83
N ALA A 64 7.09 -13.84 -1.95
CA ALA A 64 5.95 -13.29 -2.67
C ALA A 64 4.61 -13.48 -1.93
N GLU A 65 4.44 -14.57 -1.18
CA GLU A 65 3.29 -14.80 -0.32
C GLU A 65 3.29 -13.88 0.92
N GLY A 66 4.48 -13.60 1.48
CA GLY A 66 4.66 -12.61 2.55
C GLY A 66 4.19 -11.20 2.15
N LEU A 67 4.35 -10.82 0.88
CA LEU A 67 3.82 -9.55 0.35
C LEU A 67 2.29 -9.49 0.40
N GLY A 68 1.58 -10.62 0.35
CA GLY A 68 0.12 -10.67 0.45
C GLY A 68 -0.43 -10.26 1.82
N ARG A 69 0.27 -10.58 2.92
CA ARG A 69 -0.13 -10.13 4.26
C ARG A 69 0.11 -8.63 4.46
N GLN A 70 1.18 -8.11 3.89
CA GLN A 70 1.45 -6.67 3.85
C GLN A 70 0.40 -5.92 3.03
N ASP A 71 -0.20 -6.56 2.02
CA ASP A 71 -1.19 -5.93 1.14
C ASP A 71 -2.41 -5.39 1.92
N ARG A 72 -2.91 -6.18 2.88
CA ARG A 72 -4.05 -5.76 3.74
C ARG A 72 -3.69 -4.60 4.66
N ALA A 73 -2.53 -4.67 5.32
CA ALA A 73 -2.11 -3.63 6.27
C ALA A 73 -1.89 -2.28 5.56
N PHE A 74 -1.22 -2.30 4.41
CA PHE A 74 -1.08 -1.10 3.58
C PHE A 74 -2.42 -0.64 2.99
N GLY A 75 -3.30 -1.58 2.60
CA GLY A 75 -4.66 -1.26 2.17
C GLY A 75 -5.43 -0.45 3.21
N HIS A 76 -5.46 -0.90 4.48
CA HIS A 76 -6.10 -0.16 5.56
C HIS A 76 -5.48 1.23 5.78
N ALA A 77 -4.15 1.34 5.76
CA ALA A 77 -3.45 2.61 5.93
C ALA A 77 -3.77 3.59 4.79
N VAL A 78 -3.83 3.11 3.54
CA VAL A 78 -4.21 3.91 2.37
C VAL A 78 -5.66 4.37 2.51
N THR A 79 -6.60 3.48 2.81
CA THR A 79 -8.01 3.85 3.02
C THR A 79 -8.17 4.91 4.11
N ALA A 80 -7.45 4.79 5.23
CA ALA A 80 -7.49 5.80 6.29
C ALA A 80 -7.02 7.18 5.81
N VAL A 81 -5.99 7.25 4.95
CA VAL A 81 -5.54 8.51 4.33
C VAL A 81 -6.61 9.04 3.39
N GLN A 82 -7.26 8.20 2.59
CA GLN A 82 -8.31 8.62 1.65
C GLN A 82 -9.53 9.19 2.37
N GLU A 83 -9.99 8.51 3.42
CA GLU A 83 -11.10 8.98 4.26
C GLU A 83 -10.75 10.30 4.97
N ALA A 84 -9.55 10.42 5.53
CA ALA A 84 -9.10 11.65 6.18
C ALA A 84 -8.99 12.82 5.19
N ALA A 85 -8.45 12.58 3.99
CA ALA A 85 -8.37 13.57 2.92
C ALA A 85 -9.76 14.00 2.47
N GLY A 86 -10.70 13.07 2.30
CA GLY A 86 -12.09 13.37 1.95
C GLY A 86 -12.79 14.24 3.00
N ARG A 87 -12.68 13.87 4.28
CA ARG A 87 -13.24 14.67 5.39
C ARG A 87 -12.64 16.06 5.47
N LEU A 88 -11.31 16.19 5.38
CA LEU A 88 -10.64 17.49 5.45
C LEU A 88 -10.94 18.34 4.21
N ALA A 89 -10.92 17.75 3.01
CA ALA A 89 -11.22 18.47 1.78
C ALA A 89 -12.68 18.93 1.68
N ALA A 90 -13.60 18.37 2.48
CA ALA A 90 -14.95 18.89 2.62
C ALA A 90 -15.03 20.13 3.55
N ALA A 91 -14.09 20.24 4.49
CA ALA A 91 -14.00 21.37 5.43
C ALA A 91 -13.17 22.55 4.90
N TYR A 92 -12.38 22.34 3.83
CA TYR A 92 -11.56 23.37 3.20
C TYR A 92 -11.99 23.60 1.75
N ALA A 93 -11.81 24.82 1.24
CA ALA A 93 -12.06 25.17 -0.16
C ALA A 93 -10.79 25.66 -0.86
N GLY A 94 -10.82 25.66 -2.19
CA GLY A 94 -9.76 26.21 -3.04
C GLY A 94 -8.43 25.45 -2.91
N PRO A 95 -7.28 26.15 -2.96
CA PRO A 95 -5.95 25.53 -3.07
C PRO A 95 -5.64 24.50 -1.97
N ARG A 96 -6.16 24.71 -0.75
CA ARG A 96 -5.94 23.78 0.37
C ARG A 96 -6.63 22.44 0.15
N ALA A 97 -7.83 22.44 -0.41
CA ALA A 97 -8.55 21.20 -0.75
C ALA A 97 -7.85 20.45 -1.88
N GLU A 98 -7.30 21.19 -2.86
CA GLU A 98 -6.52 20.61 -3.95
C GLU A 98 -5.22 19.97 -3.45
N GLU A 99 -4.49 20.61 -2.54
CA GLU A 99 -3.30 20.04 -1.90
C GLU A 99 -3.62 18.72 -1.15
N LEU A 100 -4.73 18.69 -0.41
CA LEU A 100 -5.18 17.50 0.33
C LEU A 100 -5.46 16.34 -0.64
N ARG A 101 -6.18 16.61 -1.73
CA ARG A 101 -6.46 15.62 -2.79
C ARG A 101 -5.19 15.19 -3.52
N ALA A 102 -4.25 16.10 -3.76
CA ALA A 102 -2.97 15.76 -4.39
C ALA A 102 -2.13 14.82 -3.51
N GLN A 103 -2.12 15.04 -2.19
CA GLN A 103 -1.44 14.14 -1.24
C GLN A 103 -2.09 12.76 -1.19
N GLU A 104 -3.42 12.71 -1.15
CA GLU A 104 -4.19 11.46 -1.24
C GLU A 104 -3.89 10.71 -2.54
N GLY A 105 -3.96 11.40 -3.68
CA GLY A 105 -3.67 10.83 -4.99
C GLY A 105 -2.23 10.30 -5.10
N ALA A 106 -1.25 10.96 -4.48
CA ALA A 106 0.13 10.46 -4.44
C ALA A 106 0.25 9.15 -3.66
N VAL A 107 -0.46 9.01 -2.53
CA VAL A 107 -0.52 7.76 -1.76
C VAL A 107 -1.22 6.67 -2.57
N ALA A 108 -2.36 6.97 -3.20
CA ALA A 108 -3.10 6.03 -4.03
C ALA A 108 -2.27 5.53 -5.23
N ALA A 109 -1.54 6.43 -5.90
CA ALA A 109 -0.67 6.09 -7.02
C ALA A 109 0.51 5.19 -6.58
N ALA A 110 1.19 5.54 -5.49
CA ALA A 110 2.28 4.71 -4.94
C ALA A 110 1.78 3.32 -4.53
N TRP A 111 0.56 3.25 -4.00
CA TRP A 111 -0.08 1.98 -3.65
C TRP A 111 -0.39 1.13 -4.89
N ALA A 112 -0.98 1.72 -5.92
CA ALA A 112 -1.24 1.05 -7.19
C ALA A 112 0.05 0.52 -7.84
N GLU A 113 1.13 1.31 -7.79
CA GLU A 113 2.45 0.90 -8.28
C GLU A 113 2.97 -0.33 -7.52
N LEU A 114 2.95 -0.31 -6.19
CA LEU A 114 3.38 -1.42 -5.35
C LEU A 114 2.58 -2.70 -5.65
N ARG A 115 1.25 -2.59 -5.72
CA ARG A 115 0.39 -3.73 -6.09
C ARG A 115 0.73 -4.29 -7.46
N GLY A 116 0.97 -3.41 -8.44
CA GLY A 116 1.39 -3.78 -9.78
C GLY A 116 2.73 -4.53 -9.80
N ARG A 117 3.74 -4.04 -9.06
CA ARG A 117 5.04 -4.72 -8.90
C ARG A 117 4.86 -6.11 -8.27
N CYS A 118 4.08 -6.21 -7.18
CA CYS A 118 3.79 -7.47 -6.51
C CYS A 118 3.06 -8.46 -7.41
N GLN A 119 2.08 -8.00 -8.20
CA GLN A 119 1.34 -8.86 -9.14
C GLN A 119 2.23 -9.38 -10.27
N ARG A 120 3.07 -8.51 -10.87
CA ARG A 120 4.05 -8.93 -11.89
C ARG A 120 5.00 -9.99 -11.33
N ARG A 121 5.52 -9.79 -10.11
CA ARG A 121 6.38 -10.76 -9.44
C ARG A 121 5.70 -12.11 -9.20
N ARG A 122 4.45 -12.11 -8.71
CA ARG A 122 3.68 -13.34 -8.52
C ARG A 122 3.49 -14.11 -9.82
N ARG A 123 3.16 -13.41 -10.92
CA ARG A 123 3.01 -14.03 -12.25
C ARG A 123 4.33 -14.65 -12.72
N LEU A 124 5.43 -13.90 -12.67
CA LEU A 124 6.75 -14.37 -13.09
C LEU A 124 7.20 -15.62 -12.32
N LEU A 125 7.01 -15.62 -10.99
CA LEU A 125 7.34 -16.78 -10.16
C LEU A 125 6.46 -17.99 -10.49
N GLY A 126 5.16 -17.78 -10.73
CA GLY A 126 4.24 -18.84 -11.17
C GLY A 126 4.67 -19.45 -12.50
N ASP A 127 4.93 -18.61 -13.51
CA ASP A 127 5.36 -19.04 -14.84
C ASP A 127 6.69 -19.83 -14.77
N THR A 128 7.62 -19.36 -13.92
CA THR A 128 8.92 -20.03 -13.69
C THR A 128 8.75 -21.41 -13.04
N VAL A 129 7.86 -21.52 -12.04
CA VAL A 129 7.56 -22.79 -11.35
C VAL A 129 6.98 -23.80 -12.32
N GLU A 130 6.02 -23.39 -13.16
CA GLU A 130 5.42 -24.26 -14.17
C GLU A 130 6.43 -24.68 -15.24
N GLN A 131 7.32 -23.77 -15.67
CA GLN A 131 8.41 -24.11 -16.60
C GLN A 131 9.34 -25.18 -16.00
N PHE A 132 9.77 -25.04 -14.75
CA PHE A 132 10.62 -26.04 -14.11
C PHE A 132 9.90 -27.38 -13.91
N ARG A 133 8.61 -27.35 -13.59
CA ARG A 133 7.78 -28.55 -13.48
C ARG A 133 7.71 -29.30 -14.81
N PHE A 134 7.50 -28.60 -15.92
CA PHE A 134 7.48 -29.18 -17.26
C PHE A 134 8.84 -29.81 -17.62
N LEU A 135 9.94 -29.06 -17.44
CA LEU A 135 11.29 -29.56 -17.74
C LEU A 135 11.65 -30.80 -16.93
N ARG A 136 11.21 -30.86 -15.67
CA ARG A 136 11.37 -32.04 -14.81
C ARG A 136 10.59 -33.22 -15.37
N ALA A 137 9.30 -33.05 -15.68
CA ALA A 137 8.47 -34.13 -16.23
C ALA A 137 9.02 -34.67 -17.56
N ALA A 138 9.50 -33.80 -18.45
CA ALA A 138 10.12 -34.20 -19.71
C ALA A 138 11.41 -35.02 -19.50
N ARG A 139 12.23 -34.63 -18.51
CA ARG A 139 13.44 -35.37 -18.14
C ARG A 139 13.11 -36.74 -17.57
N ASP A 140 12.13 -36.81 -16.67
CA ASP A 140 11.70 -38.05 -16.05
C ASP A 140 11.15 -39.03 -17.11
N LEU A 141 10.37 -38.53 -18.08
CA LEU A 141 9.86 -39.32 -19.19
C LEU A 141 10.98 -39.84 -20.10
N ARG A 142 11.96 -38.99 -20.42
CA ARG A 142 13.11 -39.41 -21.25
C ARG A 142 13.93 -40.50 -20.56
N LEU A 143 14.23 -40.34 -19.29
CA LEU A 143 14.95 -41.36 -18.50
C LEU A 143 14.17 -42.68 -18.45
N TRP A 144 12.85 -42.61 -18.31
CA TRP A 144 12.00 -43.79 -18.35
C TRP A 144 12.04 -44.49 -19.72
N MET A 145 11.95 -43.74 -20.82
CA MET A 145 12.06 -44.30 -22.18
C MET A 145 13.42 -44.96 -22.42
N ASP A 146 14.50 -44.29 -22.04
CA ASP A 146 15.87 -44.81 -22.17
C ASP A 146 16.01 -46.14 -21.38
N GLY A 147 15.42 -46.21 -20.18
CA GLY A 147 15.36 -47.43 -19.38
C GLY A 147 14.55 -48.56 -20.04
N MET A 148 13.40 -48.27 -20.63
CA MET A 148 12.60 -49.26 -21.36
C MET A 148 13.32 -49.77 -22.62
N HIS A 149 13.98 -48.89 -23.36
CA HIS A 149 14.75 -49.25 -24.55
C HIS A 149 15.87 -50.24 -24.20
N LEU A 150 16.61 -49.98 -23.12
CA LEU A 150 17.65 -50.89 -22.61
C LEU A 150 17.07 -52.27 -22.24
N GLN A 151 15.89 -52.31 -21.59
CA GLN A 151 15.23 -53.57 -21.25
C GLN A 151 14.79 -54.37 -22.48
N LEU A 152 14.31 -53.70 -23.53
CA LEU A 152 13.93 -54.36 -24.79
C LEU A 152 15.15 -54.94 -25.50
N GLN A 153 16.23 -54.16 -25.64
CA GLN A 153 17.49 -54.65 -26.23
C GLN A 153 18.07 -55.85 -25.46
N ALA A 154 17.93 -55.86 -24.13
CA ALA A 154 18.36 -56.99 -23.31
C ALA A 154 17.51 -58.26 -23.55
N ARG A 155 16.23 -58.11 -23.90
CA ARG A 155 15.30 -59.22 -24.21
C ARG A 155 15.45 -59.75 -25.63
N GLU A 156 15.83 -58.89 -26.58
CA GLU A 156 16.00 -59.23 -28.00
C GLU A 156 17.34 -59.93 -28.33
N ARG A 157 18.21 -60.13 -27.34
CA ARG A 157 19.40 -61.00 -27.47
C ARG A 157 19.08 -62.41 -26.94
N PRO A 158 18.47 -63.31 -27.73
CA PRO A 158 18.47 -64.72 -27.37
C PRO A 158 19.91 -65.27 -27.52
N ARG A 159 20.23 -66.27 -26.70
CA ARG A 159 21.47 -67.04 -26.78
C ARG A 159 21.63 -67.71 -28.14
#